data_AF-A0A074XJH4-F1
#
_entry.id   AF-A0A074XJH4-F1
#
_cell.length_a   1.000
_cell.length_b   1.000
_cell.length_c   1.000
_cell.angle_alpha   90.00
_cell.angle_beta   90.00
_cell.angle_gamma   90.00
#
_symmetry.space_group_name_H-M   'P 1'
#
loop_
_entity.id
_entity.type
_entity.pdbx_description
1 polymer ?
#
loop_
_entity_poly.entity_id
_entity_poly.type
_entity_poly.pdbx_seq_one_letter_code
_entity_poly.pdbx_strand_id
1 'polypeptide(L)'
;MSSKELKYCFQNVSAERLRSLINTICDVSDETRAIFEQELLTQEQGATLRKTKPGQPRYLKCENCEKEFDVTENIKDSCNYHEGELETNDDFWVDDDQYDHDPSYPLESEHHRKTFPEGFIWDCCDEQLDAPGCIVQKHEHKLDKQHDKVDGREATGEDGPVAKKARIE
;
A
#
# COMPACT_ATOMS: atom_id res chain seq x y z
N MET A 1 -7.28 -29.05 -13.67
CA MET A 1 -5.90 -28.52 -13.66
C MET A 1 -5.73 -27.64 -14.89
N SER A 2 -5.47 -26.34 -14.72
CA SER A 2 -5.20 -25.42 -15.85
C SER A 2 -3.89 -25.81 -16.54
N SER A 3 -3.87 -25.85 -17.88
CA SER A 3 -2.68 -26.24 -18.64
C SER A 3 -1.57 -25.18 -18.49
N LYS A 4 -0.31 -25.59 -18.73
CA LYS A 4 0.85 -24.68 -18.62
C LYS A 4 0.73 -23.52 -19.61
N GLU A 5 0.22 -23.79 -20.80
CA GLU A 5 -0.05 -22.81 -21.84
C GLU A 5 -1.07 -21.77 -21.38
N LEU A 6 -2.15 -22.19 -20.72
CA LEU A 6 -3.17 -21.27 -20.23
C LEU A 6 -2.63 -20.35 -19.12
N LYS A 7 -1.85 -20.89 -18.18
CA LYS A 7 -1.18 -20.08 -17.14
C LYS A 7 -0.23 -19.05 -17.74
N TYR A 8 0.54 -19.44 -18.76
CA TYR A 8 1.44 -18.53 -19.48
C TYR A 8 0.65 -17.40 -20.17
N CYS A 9 -0.47 -17.71 -20.81
CA CYS A 9 -1.34 -16.70 -21.40
C CYS A 9 -1.83 -15.69 -20.35
N PHE A 10 -2.29 -16.14 -19.18
CA PHE A 10 -2.76 -15.22 -18.13
C PHE A 10 -1.68 -14.28 -17.59
N GLN A 11 -0.42 -14.70 -17.58
CA GLN A 11 0.69 -13.86 -17.13
C GLN A 11 1.09 -12.76 -18.12
N ASN A 12 0.80 -12.95 -19.42
CA ASN A 12 1.30 -12.09 -20.49
C ASN A 12 0.18 -11.32 -21.23
N VAL A 13 -1.06 -11.73 -21.06
CA VAL A 13 -2.22 -11.03 -21.65
C VAL A 13 -2.47 -9.71 -20.93
N SER A 14 -2.99 -8.71 -21.64
CA SER A 14 -3.31 -7.42 -21.04
C SER A 14 -4.42 -7.53 -19.99
N ALA A 15 -4.36 -6.66 -18.98
CA ALA A 15 -5.39 -6.58 -17.94
C ALA A 15 -6.77 -6.24 -18.51
N GLU A 16 -6.84 -5.44 -19.58
CA GLU A 16 -8.10 -5.13 -20.27
C GLU A 16 -8.74 -6.38 -20.88
N ARG A 17 -7.94 -7.22 -21.53
CA ARG A 17 -8.43 -8.47 -22.11
C ARG A 17 -8.86 -9.45 -21.04
N LEU A 18 -8.16 -9.53 -19.91
CA LEU A 18 -8.59 -10.32 -18.75
C LEU A 18 -9.95 -9.85 -18.21
N ARG A 19 -10.11 -8.55 -17.98
CA ARG A 19 -11.38 -7.97 -17.50
C ARG A 19 -12.53 -8.28 -18.47
N SER A 20 -12.29 -8.12 -19.76
CA SER A 20 -13.30 -8.45 -20.79
C SER A 20 -13.68 -9.93 -20.76
N LEU A 21 -12.71 -10.84 -20.66
CA LEU A 21 -12.97 -12.27 -20.57
C LEU A 21 -13.72 -12.65 -19.28
N ILE A 22 -13.35 -12.06 -18.13
CA ILE A 22 -14.04 -12.27 -16.86
C ILE A 22 -15.51 -11.87 -16.98
N ASN A 23 -15.80 -10.69 -17.54
CA ASN A 23 -17.19 -10.25 -17.76
C ASN A 23 -17.96 -11.25 -18.63
N THR A 24 -17.37 -11.70 -19.75
CA THR A 24 -18.00 -12.71 -20.62
C THR A 24 -18.28 -14.02 -19.87
N ILE A 25 -17.37 -14.47 -19.01
CA ILE A 25 -17.58 -15.70 -18.24
C ILE A 25 -18.66 -15.51 -17.18
N CYS A 26 -18.71 -14.36 -16.50
CA CYS A 26 -19.76 -14.02 -15.55
C CYS A 26 -21.16 -13.93 -16.19
N ASP A 27 -21.25 -13.53 -17.47
CA ASP A 27 -22.51 -13.51 -18.23
C ASP A 27 -23.01 -14.91 -18.59
N VAL A 28 -22.10 -15.89 -18.69
CA VAL A 28 -22.41 -17.26 -19.12
C VAL A 28 -22.63 -18.21 -17.94
N SER A 29 -21.98 -17.96 -16.79
CA SER A 29 -21.97 -18.87 -15.64
C SER A 29 -22.31 -18.14 -14.34
N ASP A 30 -23.50 -18.42 -13.81
CA ASP A 30 -23.94 -17.90 -12.51
C ASP A 30 -23.01 -18.35 -11.37
N GLU A 31 -22.50 -19.58 -11.44
CA GLU A 31 -21.53 -20.13 -10.48
C GLU A 31 -20.23 -19.31 -10.47
N THR A 32 -19.72 -19.00 -11.66
CA THR A 32 -18.51 -18.17 -11.78
C THR A 32 -18.76 -16.76 -11.30
N ARG A 33 -19.92 -16.17 -11.62
CA ARG A 33 -20.32 -14.86 -11.10
C ARG A 33 -20.35 -14.85 -9.57
N ALA A 34 -20.93 -15.86 -8.93
CA ALA A 34 -20.98 -15.95 -7.47
C ALA A 34 -19.59 -16.03 -6.83
N ILE A 35 -18.64 -16.76 -7.44
CA ILE A 35 -17.24 -16.81 -6.98
C ILE A 35 -16.60 -15.42 -7.07
N PHE A 36 -16.76 -14.72 -8.18
CA PHE A 36 -16.19 -13.38 -8.34
C PHE A 36 -16.83 -12.36 -7.40
N GLU A 37 -18.14 -12.42 -7.18
CA GLU A 37 -18.81 -11.58 -6.19
C GLU A 37 -18.27 -11.86 -4.78
N GLN A 38 -18.08 -13.14 -4.44
CA GLN A 38 -17.51 -13.51 -3.16
C GLN A 38 -16.09 -12.94 -2.99
N GLU A 39 -15.22 -13.11 -3.98
CA GLU A 39 -13.81 -12.68 -3.89
C GLU A 39 -13.63 -11.16 -3.98
N LEU A 40 -14.38 -10.48 -4.84
CA LEU A 40 -14.14 -9.07 -5.18
C LEU A 40 -15.04 -8.08 -4.42
N LEU A 41 -16.11 -8.55 -3.76
CA LEU A 41 -17.08 -7.69 -3.07
C LEU A 41 -17.33 -8.09 -1.61
N THR A 42 -16.96 -9.31 -1.21
CA THR A 42 -17.28 -9.81 0.13
C THR A 42 -16.08 -10.39 0.84
N GLN A 43 -16.16 -10.43 2.16
CA GLN A 43 -15.16 -11.01 3.03
C GLN A 43 -15.86 -11.89 4.05
N GLU A 44 -15.47 -13.16 4.11
CA GLU A 44 -15.95 -14.09 5.14
C GLU A 44 -15.05 -13.95 6.37
N GLN A 45 -15.60 -13.54 7.51
CA GLN A 45 -14.90 -13.50 8.80
C GLN A 45 -15.68 -14.35 9.80
N GLY A 46 -15.22 -15.58 10.01
CA GLY A 46 -15.92 -16.56 10.85
C GLY A 46 -17.34 -16.84 10.34
N ALA A 47 -18.35 -16.58 11.15
CA ALA A 47 -19.76 -16.75 10.78
C ALA A 47 -20.40 -15.50 10.14
N THR A 48 -19.65 -14.41 9.97
CA THR A 48 -20.18 -13.13 9.48
C THR A 48 -19.63 -12.77 8.10
N LEU A 49 -20.50 -12.29 7.21
CA LEU A 49 -20.14 -11.77 5.90
C LEU A 49 -20.08 -10.24 5.95
N ARG A 50 -18.90 -9.67 5.67
CA ARG A 50 -18.76 -8.24 5.40
C ARG A 50 -18.83 -8.03 3.90
N LYS A 51 -19.66 -7.07 3.47
CA LYS A 51 -19.77 -6.69 2.05
C LYS A 51 -19.29 -5.26 1.88
N THR A 52 -18.67 -4.99 0.74
CA THR A 52 -18.35 -3.62 0.35
C THR A 52 -19.61 -2.82 0.07
N LYS A 53 -19.47 -1.50 0.04
CA LYS A 53 -20.55 -0.61 -0.40
C LYS A 53 -20.86 -0.88 -1.89
N PRO A 54 -22.11 -0.69 -2.35
CA PRO A 54 -22.46 -0.89 -3.76
C PRO A 54 -21.55 -0.08 -4.69
N GLY A 55 -20.94 -0.75 -5.67
CA GLY A 55 -20.02 -0.13 -6.63
C GLY A 55 -18.58 0.06 -6.13
N GLN A 56 -18.27 -0.30 -4.87
CA GLN A 56 -16.92 -0.26 -4.33
C GLN A 56 -16.26 -1.65 -4.39
N PRO A 57 -15.08 -1.80 -5.00
CA PRO A 57 -14.33 -3.05 -4.97
C PRO A 57 -13.76 -3.31 -3.56
N ARG A 58 -13.58 -4.59 -3.21
CA ARG A 58 -13.01 -5.01 -1.93
C ARG A 58 -11.56 -4.60 -1.76
N TYR A 59 -10.79 -4.66 -2.83
CA TYR A 59 -9.37 -4.31 -2.83
C TYR A 59 -9.16 -2.98 -3.55
N LEU A 60 -8.44 -2.07 -2.90
CA LEU A 60 -8.04 -0.77 -3.42
C LEU A 60 -6.55 -0.55 -3.19
N LYS A 61 -5.91 0.30 -4.00
CA LYS A 61 -4.52 0.73 -3.77
C LYS A 61 -4.52 1.98 -2.89
N CYS A 62 -3.79 1.98 -1.79
CA CYS A 62 -3.66 3.16 -0.93
C CYS A 62 -2.92 4.29 -1.66
N GLU A 63 -3.41 5.52 -1.54
CA GLU A 63 -2.77 6.72 -2.14
C GLU A 63 -1.49 7.13 -1.40
N ASN A 64 -1.33 6.70 -0.14
CA ASN A 64 -0.20 7.10 0.71
C ASN A 64 0.92 6.06 0.71
N CYS A 65 0.61 4.81 1.06
CA CYS A 65 1.62 3.74 1.14
C CYS A 65 1.74 2.89 -0.13
N GLU A 66 0.91 3.15 -1.14
CA GLU A 66 0.85 2.41 -2.41
C GLU A 66 0.55 0.91 -2.34
N LYS A 67 0.27 0.36 -1.14
CA LYS A 67 -0.08 -1.05 -0.98
C LYS A 67 -1.55 -1.27 -1.30
N GLU A 68 -1.85 -2.43 -1.86
CA GLU A 68 -3.24 -2.91 -1.96
C GLU A 68 -3.76 -3.25 -0.55
N PHE A 69 -5.02 -2.90 -0.28
CA PHE A 69 -5.67 -3.14 1.01
C PHE A 69 -7.11 -3.59 0.83
N ASP A 70 -7.59 -4.42 1.76
CA ASP A 70 -8.97 -4.83 1.87
C ASP A 70 -9.79 -3.76 2.61
N VAL A 71 -10.73 -3.12 1.91
CA VAL A 71 -11.62 -2.08 2.45
C VAL A 71 -12.43 -2.61 3.64
N THR A 72 -12.79 -3.89 3.64
CA THR A 72 -13.63 -4.49 4.69
C THR A 72 -12.87 -4.77 6.00
N GLU A 73 -11.54 -4.74 5.96
CA GLU A 73 -10.62 -4.94 7.09
C GLU A 73 -9.80 -3.69 7.43
N ASN A 74 -10.01 -2.57 6.73
CA ASN A 74 -9.24 -1.34 6.92
C ASN A 74 -9.52 -0.66 8.27
N ILE A 75 -8.54 -0.72 9.17
CA ILE A 75 -8.58 -0.12 10.50
C ILE A 75 -7.51 0.97 10.65
N LYS A 76 -7.60 1.74 11.74
CA LYS A 76 -6.85 3.00 11.94
C LYS A 76 -5.33 2.87 11.96
N ASP A 77 -4.80 1.66 12.04
CA ASP A 77 -3.39 1.32 12.11
C ASP A 77 -2.95 0.38 10.97
N SER A 78 -3.80 0.21 9.95
CA SER A 78 -3.49 -0.66 8.79
C SER A 78 -2.46 -0.03 7.84
N CYS A 79 -2.42 1.29 7.73
CA CYS A 79 -1.52 1.99 6.84
C CYS A 79 -0.39 2.67 7.62
N ASN A 80 0.84 2.33 7.26
CA ASN A 80 2.04 3.03 7.69
C ASN A 80 2.88 3.46 6.48
N TYR A 81 3.27 4.73 6.44
CA TYR A 81 4.14 5.29 5.39
C TYR A 81 4.96 6.47 5.92
N HIS A 82 5.99 6.81 5.18
CA HIS A 82 6.76 8.04 5.34
C HIS A 82 6.28 9.04 4.30
N GLU A 83 5.94 10.27 4.71
CA GLU A 83 5.58 11.34 3.76
C GLU A 83 6.81 12.04 3.18
N GLY A 84 7.94 11.82 3.83
CA GLY A 84 9.23 12.39 3.51
C GLY A 84 9.94 11.76 2.31
N GLU A 85 11.08 12.35 1.96
CA GLU A 85 12.03 11.78 1.02
C GLU A 85 13.14 11.03 1.76
N LEU A 86 13.73 10.05 1.08
CA LEU A 86 14.85 9.29 1.61
C LEU A 86 16.14 10.03 1.28
N GLU A 87 16.89 10.41 2.31
CA GLU A 87 18.17 11.13 2.21
C GLU A 87 19.33 10.25 2.66
N THR A 88 20.56 10.64 2.28
CA THR A 88 21.78 10.02 2.80
C THR A 88 22.01 10.43 4.25
N ASN A 89 22.36 9.46 5.09
CA ASN A 89 22.77 9.74 6.46
C ASN A 89 24.25 10.17 6.47
N ASP A 90 24.50 11.48 6.44
CA ASP A 90 25.85 12.04 6.41
C ASP A 90 26.75 11.47 7.51
N ASP A 91 26.21 11.28 8.73
CA ASP A 91 26.94 10.74 9.88
C ASP A 91 27.44 9.30 9.66
N PHE A 92 26.75 8.53 8.81
CA PHE A 92 27.15 7.16 8.48
C PHE A 92 28.27 7.13 7.43
N TRP A 93 28.28 8.08 6.49
CA TRP A 93 29.20 8.09 5.35
C TRP A 93 30.47 8.93 5.56
N VAL A 94 30.64 9.60 6.72
CA VAL A 94 31.79 10.48 7.01
C VAL A 94 33.16 9.81 6.80
N ASP A 95 33.28 8.51 7.10
CA ASP A 95 34.55 7.78 6.99
C ASP A 95 34.72 7.09 5.62
N ASP A 96 33.75 7.21 4.72
CA ASP A 96 33.82 6.64 3.37
C ASP A 96 34.61 7.59 2.45
N ASP A 97 35.83 7.17 2.10
CA ASP A 97 36.75 7.94 1.29
C ASP A 97 36.21 8.24 -0.11
N GLN A 98 35.20 7.52 -0.58
CA GLN A 98 34.52 7.78 -1.85
C GLN A 98 33.39 8.82 -1.71
N TYR A 99 32.78 8.95 -0.53
CA TYR A 99 31.77 9.97 -0.21
C TYR A 99 32.36 11.39 -0.26
N ASP A 100 33.50 11.57 0.40
CA ASP A 100 34.15 12.88 0.54
C ASP A 100 34.94 13.32 -0.72
N HIS A 101 35.38 12.37 -1.56
CA HIS A 101 36.25 12.66 -2.71
C HIS A 101 35.57 12.69 -4.07
N ASP A 102 34.40 12.06 -4.25
CA ASP A 102 33.71 12.02 -5.54
C ASP A 102 32.20 12.32 -5.41
N PRO A 103 31.78 13.58 -5.68
CA PRO A 103 30.36 13.95 -5.74
C PRO A 103 29.54 13.18 -6.80
N SER A 104 30.20 12.46 -7.71
CA SER A 104 29.56 11.59 -8.70
C SER A 104 29.34 10.16 -8.21
N TYR A 105 29.76 9.81 -6.98
CA TYR A 105 29.58 8.48 -6.44
C TYR A 105 28.09 8.20 -6.23
N PRO A 106 27.52 7.14 -6.84
CA PRO A 106 26.07 6.91 -6.83
C PRO A 106 25.63 6.25 -5.51
N LEU A 107 25.73 7.01 -4.41
CA LEU A 107 25.34 6.59 -3.07
C LEU A 107 23.88 6.19 -3.03
N GLU A 108 23.03 6.87 -3.78
CA GLU A 108 21.61 6.54 -3.88
C GLU A 108 21.29 5.28 -4.70
N SER A 109 22.30 4.55 -5.21
CA SER A 109 22.05 3.32 -5.98
C SER A 109 21.28 2.28 -5.16
N GLU A 110 20.46 1.48 -5.83
CA GLU A 110 19.74 0.37 -5.19
C GLU A 110 20.69 -0.61 -4.47
N HIS A 111 21.93 -0.74 -4.94
CA HIS A 111 22.92 -1.59 -4.30
C HIS A 111 23.28 -1.09 -2.90
N HIS A 112 23.51 0.22 -2.75
CA HIS A 112 23.83 0.83 -1.45
C HIS A 112 22.63 0.79 -0.51
N ARG A 113 21.43 1.16 -0.99
CA ARG A 113 20.19 1.06 -0.19
C ARG A 113 19.95 -0.35 0.37
N LYS A 114 20.31 -1.37 -0.39
CA LYS A 114 20.18 -2.78 0.03
C LYS A 114 21.28 -3.24 0.98
N THR A 115 22.51 -2.73 0.80
CA THR A 115 23.69 -3.21 1.53
C THR A 115 23.90 -2.45 2.84
N PHE A 116 23.55 -1.16 2.85
CA PHE A 116 23.74 -0.22 3.95
C PHE A 116 22.46 0.59 4.17
N PRO A 117 21.34 -0.05 4.57
CA PRO A 117 20.10 0.66 4.84
C PRO A 117 20.25 1.73 5.93
N GLU A 118 21.15 1.55 6.89
CA GLU A 118 21.51 2.52 7.92
C GLU A 118 22.16 3.82 7.40
N GLY A 119 22.69 3.77 6.18
CA GLY A 119 23.23 4.91 5.46
C GLY A 119 22.17 5.82 4.85
N PHE A 120 20.89 5.54 5.09
CA PHE A 120 19.77 6.34 4.58
C PHE A 120 18.75 6.58 5.69
N ILE A 121 18.22 7.79 5.72
CA ILE A 121 17.21 8.24 6.69
C ILE A 121 16.04 8.91 5.97
N TRP A 122 14.87 8.86 6.59
CA TRP A 122 13.69 9.59 6.13
C TRP A 122 13.67 10.99 6.73
N ASP A 123 13.64 12.04 5.91
CA ASP A 123 13.62 13.44 6.39
C ASP A 123 12.39 13.78 7.25
N CYS A 124 11.32 13.00 7.15
CA CYS A 124 10.10 13.20 7.93
C CYS A 124 10.21 12.73 9.40
N CYS A 125 11.17 11.89 9.75
CA CYS A 125 11.29 11.35 11.12
C CYS A 125 12.70 10.94 11.56
N ASP A 126 13.72 11.13 10.71
CA ASP A 126 15.11 10.74 10.92
C ASP A 126 15.31 9.23 11.19
N GLU A 127 14.32 8.41 10.87
CA GLU A 127 14.40 6.95 11.00
C GLU A 127 15.05 6.32 9.76
N GLN A 128 15.64 5.14 9.95
CA GLN A 128 16.38 4.43 8.91
C GLN A 128 15.49 3.94 7.77
N LEU A 129 16.09 3.61 6.62
CA LEU A 129 15.38 3.10 5.43
C LEU A 129 14.38 1.98 5.72
N ASP A 130 14.72 1.03 6.59
CA ASP A 130 13.92 -0.14 6.92
C ASP A 130 12.89 0.08 8.05
N ALA A 131 12.86 1.30 8.62
CA ALA A 131 11.91 1.64 9.66
C ALA A 131 10.47 1.66 9.13
N PRO A 132 9.49 1.25 9.97
CA PRO A 132 8.09 1.40 9.62
C PRO A 132 7.76 2.87 9.40
N GLY A 133 6.83 3.14 8.48
CA GLY A 133 6.33 4.49 8.24
C GLY A 133 5.93 5.22 9.51
N CYS A 134 6.40 6.46 9.67
CA CYS A 134 6.15 7.27 10.87
C CYS A 134 4.70 7.77 10.98
N ILE A 135 3.95 7.77 9.87
CA ILE A 135 2.53 8.11 9.85
C ILE A 135 1.72 6.81 9.89
N VAL A 136 0.88 6.68 10.92
CA VAL A 136 -0.02 5.54 11.11
C VAL A 136 -1.47 6.00 10.99
N GLN A 137 -2.20 5.44 10.03
CA GLN A 137 -3.61 5.76 9.77
C GLN A 137 -4.35 4.63 9.07
N LYS A 138 -5.61 4.86 8.71
CA LYS A 138 -6.33 3.99 7.76
C LYS A 138 -5.71 4.12 6.37
N HIS A 139 -5.79 3.07 5.56
CA HIS A 139 -5.55 3.24 4.14
C HIS A 139 -6.57 4.20 3.54
N GLU A 140 -6.13 4.99 2.57
CA GLU A 140 -6.96 5.99 1.91
C GLU A 140 -6.97 5.78 0.39
N HIS A 141 -8.15 5.88 -0.20
CA HIS A 141 -8.31 5.91 -1.65
C HIS A 141 -9.51 6.78 -2.04
N LYS A 142 -9.45 7.49 -3.17
CA LYS A 142 -10.53 8.36 -3.65
C LYS A 142 -11.91 7.70 -3.67
N LEU A 143 -11.99 6.43 -4.05
CA LEU A 143 -13.26 5.69 -4.10
C LEU A 143 -13.83 5.40 -2.71
N ASP A 144 -13.00 5.28 -1.69
CA ASP A 144 -13.42 5.05 -0.31
C ASP A 144 -13.97 6.35 0.30
N LYS A 145 -13.23 7.45 0.14
CA LYS A 145 -13.58 8.79 0.65
C LYS A 145 -14.89 9.35 0.08
N GLN A 146 -15.20 9.06 -1.18
CA GLN A 146 -16.41 9.58 -1.84
C GLN A 146 -17.69 9.03 -1.21
N HIS A 147 -17.66 7.80 -0.68
CA HIS A 147 -18.84 7.18 -0.08
C HIS A 147 -19.08 7.63 1.36
N ASP A 148 -18.02 7.87 2.15
CA ASP A 148 -18.19 8.36 3.54
C ASP A 148 -18.89 9.72 3.61
N LYS A 149 -18.69 10.57 2.60
CA LYS A 149 -19.40 11.86 2.46
C LYS A 149 -20.89 11.70 2.17
N VAL A 150 -21.29 10.60 1.54
CA VAL A 150 -22.70 10.32 1.19
C VAL A 150 -23.43 9.66 2.36
N ASP A 151 -22.74 8.81 3.13
CA ASP A 151 -23.33 8.07 4.26
C ASP A 151 -23.53 8.92 5.53
N GLY A 152 -23.19 10.22 5.51
CA GLY A 152 -23.47 11.16 6.62
C GLY A 152 -22.73 10.84 7.92
N ARG A 153 -21.74 9.94 7.89
CA ARG A 153 -20.80 9.73 8.99
C ARG A 153 -19.71 10.79 8.87
N GLU A 154 -20.02 12.01 9.30
CA GLU A 154 -18.99 13.00 9.59
C GLU A 154 -18.00 12.35 10.58
N ALA A 155 -16.76 12.18 10.13
CA ALA A 155 -15.66 11.82 11.00
C ALA A 155 -15.46 12.99 11.98
N THR A 156 -16.12 12.95 13.13
CA THR A 156 -15.69 13.72 14.30
C THR A 156 -14.40 13.08 14.78
N GLY A 157 -13.29 13.54 14.20
CA GLY A 157 -11.94 13.10 14.51
C GLY A 157 -11.00 14.30 14.43
N GLU A 158 -11.30 15.33 15.21
CA GLU A 158 -10.24 16.19 15.75
C GLU A 158 -9.32 15.28 16.56
N ASP A 159 -8.13 14.99 16.05
CA ASP A 159 -6.90 14.83 16.81
C ASP A 159 -5.77 14.77 15.78
N GLY A 160 -5.14 15.93 15.56
CA GLY A 160 -3.91 16.03 14.80
C GLY A 160 -2.81 15.14 15.40
N PRO A 161 -1.70 14.93 14.68
CA PRO A 161 -0.65 14.04 15.13
C PRO A 161 -0.11 14.54 16.48
N VAL A 162 -0.33 13.73 17.51
CA VAL A 162 0.26 13.92 18.83
C VAL A 162 1.73 13.54 18.71
N ALA A 163 2.56 14.50 18.32
CA ALA A 163 4.00 14.42 18.51
C ALA A 163 4.29 14.33 20.01
N LYS A 164 4.63 13.14 20.49
CA LYS A 164 5.28 12.88 21.78
C LYS A 164 6.25 11.72 21.53
N LYS A 165 7.55 11.83 21.84
CA LYS A 165 8.07 12.29 23.13
C LYS A 165 9.46 12.91 23.00
N ALA A 166 9.62 14.02 23.73
CA ALA A 166 10.90 14.49 24.23
C ALA A 166 11.62 13.38 25.01
N ARG A 167 12.95 13.29 24.82
CA ARG A 167 13.84 12.67 25.79
C ARG A 167 14.86 13.70 26.24
N ILE A 168 14.69 14.15 27.47
CA ILE A 168 15.68 14.85 28.28
C ILE A 168 16.50 13.77 28.96
N GLU A 169 17.81 13.74 28.70
CA GLU A 169 18.94 13.82 29.65
C GLU A 169 20.24 13.46 28.93
#